data_AF-A0A8K0SGK3-F1
#
_entry.id   AF-A0A8K0SGK3-F1
#
_cell.length_a   1.000
_cell.length_b   1.000
_cell.length_c   1.000
_cell.angle_alpha   90.00
_cell.angle_beta   90.00
_cell.angle_gamma   90.00
#
_symmetry.space_group_name_H-M   'P 1'
#
loop_
_entity.id
_entity.type
_entity.pdbx_description
1 polymer ?
#
loop_
_entity_poly.entity_id
_entity_poly.type
_entity_poly.pdbx_seq_one_letter_code
_entity_poly.pdbx_strand_id
1 'polypeptide(L)'
;MTQLGEFALRALAGYRAYIEDANRHAMLAIIPEIEAAGSEDFGTPEEIQAERLRFVRAMLGAGPELPIQRPADVLRNWDALVTPLVLDGAAVNPDPEWRAAMRKVYKSAILQGLGRLECPDGQWALPVDFEAVMNEVDSLEGPGWWASRNLGSHIFWEGWGENFGRMETPRRIQERVKDGQAIIQLVNQLDHNYDVAGGWELGCGVDAVFLAVYSRPKAGERQVWSWRYVASLGRVGIKIFKDLGGVLDWYKKYR
;
A
#
# COMPACT_ATOMS: atom_id res chain seq x y z
N MET A 1 0.34 16.09 -18.28
CA MET A 1 -0.22 15.27 -17.18
C MET A 1 -1.73 15.53 -17.16
N THR A 2 -2.57 14.51 -16.95
CA THR A 2 -4.03 14.67 -16.98
C THR A 2 -4.54 15.17 -15.63
N GLN A 3 -5.73 15.80 -15.59
CA GLN A 3 -6.35 16.26 -14.34
C GLN A 3 -6.53 15.12 -13.31
N LEU A 4 -6.79 13.89 -13.77
CA LEU A 4 -6.90 12.70 -12.92
C LEU A 4 -5.55 12.32 -12.30
N GLY A 5 -4.47 12.35 -13.09
CA GLY A 5 -3.12 12.11 -12.58
C GLY A 5 -2.72 13.14 -11.52
N GLU A 6 -2.95 14.43 -11.78
CA GLU A 6 -2.66 15.50 -10.83
C GLU A 6 -3.45 15.37 -9.52
N PHE A 7 -4.72 14.95 -9.60
CA PHE A 7 -5.51 14.69 -8.40
C PHE A 7 -4.95 13.53 -7.58
N ALA A 8 -4.62 12.42 -8.23
CA ALA A 8 -4.04 11.25 -7.56
C ALA A 8 -2.70 11.59 -6.88
N LEU A 9 -1.84 12.39 -7.53
CA LEU A 9 -0.56 12.83 -6.95
C LEU A 9 -0.74 13.76 -5.74
N ARG A 10 -1.71 14.68 -5.78
CA ARG A 10 -2.05 15.50 -4.59
C ARG A 10 -2.60 14.64 -3.45
N ALA A 11 -3.48 13.69 -3.76
CA ALA A 11 -4.03 12.77 -2.76
C ALA A 11 -2.93 11.90 -2.14
N LEU A 12 -1.97 11.43 -2.96
CA LEU A 12 -0.77 10.70 -2.53
C LEU A 12 0.10 11.53 -1.58
N ALA A 13 0.39 12.79 -1.90
CA ALA A 13 1.16 13.66 -1.00
C ALA A 13 0.46 13.82 0.37
N GLY A 14 -0.85 14.03 0.36
CA GLY A 14 -1.64 14.09 1.60
C GLY A 14 -1.67 12.75 2.34
N TYR A 15 -1.70 11.62 1.63
CA TYR A 15 -1.65 10.28 2.20
C TYR A 15 -0.34 10.07 2.94
N ARG A 16 0.80 10.36 2.29
CA ARG A 16 2.12 10.22 2.88
C ARG A 16 2.28 11.03 4.16
N ALA A 17 1.87 12.30 4.11
CA ALA A 17 1.92 13.17 5.27
C ALA A 17 1.06 12.65 6.44
N TYR A 18 -0.12 12.11 6.16
CA TYR A 18 -0.99 11.52 7.18
C TYR A 18 -0.35 10.29 7.84
N ILE A 19 0.19 9.36 7.05
CA ILE A 19 0.83 8.14 7.58
C ILE A 19 2.08 8.48 8.38
N GLU A 20 2.90 9.41 7.87
CA GLU A 20 4.08 9.88 8.56
C GLU A 20 3.73 10.49 9.92
N ASP A 21 2.73 11.38 9.97
CA ASP A 21 2.27 11.99 11.22
C ASP A 21 1.75 10.95 12.21
N ALA A 22 0.92 10.01 11.75
CA ALA A 22 0.40 8.92 12.59
C ALA A 22 1.52 8.05 13.18
N ASN A 23 2.49 7.64 12.34
CA ASN A 23 3.63 6.84 12.78
C ASN A 23 4.55 7.64 13.71
N ARG A 24 4.79 8.93 13.43
CA ARG A 24 5.59 9.80 14.28
C ARG A 24 4.95 9.98 15.65
N HIS A 25 3.64 10.19 15.69
CA HIS A 25 2.89 10.32 16.93
C HIS A 25 2.99 9.06 17.79
N ALA A 26 2.86 7.88 17.18
CA ALA A 26 3.04 6.61 17.89
C ALA A 26 4.46 6.46 18.46
N MET A 27 5.48 6.83 17.69
CA MET A 27 6.89 6.75 18.14
C MET A 27 7.20 7.77 19.24
N LEU A 28 6.60 8.96 19.19
CA LEU A 28 6.71 9.96 20.25
C LEU A 28 6.17 9.44 21.59
N ALA A 29 5.15 8.57 21.56
CA ALA A 29 4.61 7.95 22.77
C ALA A 29 5.46 6.76 23.25
N ILE A 30 5.88 5.87 22.34
CA ILE A 30 6.50 4.58 22.69
C ILE A 30 8.00 4.69 23.00
N ILE A 31 8.76 5.51 22.27
CA ILE A 31 10.22 5.59 22.44
C ILE A 31 10.63 6.02 23.86
N PRO A 32 9.98 7.01 24.50
CA PRO A 32 10.27 7.36 25.89
C PRO A 32 10.02 6.20 26.87
N GLU A 33 8.97 5.40 26.66
CA GLU A 33 8.68 4.24 27.49
C GLU A 33 9.77 3.16 27.36
N ILE A 34 10.27 2.93 26.14
CA ILE A 34 11.39 2.01 25.89
C ILE A 34 12.68 2.52 26.56
N GLU A 35 12.97 3.82 26.50
CA GLU A 35 14.12 4.43 27.19
C GLU A 35 14.00 4.34 28.72
N ALA A 36 12.78 4.27 29.27
CA ALA A 36 12.53 4.13 30.70
C ALA A 36 12.49 2.66 31.17
N ALA A 37 12.27 1.70 30.26
CA ALA A 37 12.07 0.30 30.59
C ALA A 37 13.31 -0.35 31.25
N GLY A 38 13.24 -0.62 32.55
CA GLY A 38 14.29 -1.39 33.25
C GLY A 38 14.21 -2.89 32.92
N SER A 39 15.18 -3.65 33.41
CA SER A 39 15.11 -5.11 33.42
C SER A 39 15.63 -5.65 34.73
N GLU A 40 14.90 -6.61 35.30
CA GLU A 40 15.35 -7.39 36.45
C GLU A 40 16.28 -8.55 36.02
N ASP A 41 16.24 -8.92 34.73
CA ASP A 41 16.98 -10.05 34.14
C ASP A 41 18.36 -9.65 33.55
N PHE A 42 18.63 -8.34 33.39
CA PHE A 42 19.92 -7.82 32.89
C PHE A 42 20.66 -7.11 34.02
N GLY A 43 21.95 -7.45 34.19
CA GLY A 43 22.73 -7.04 35.36
C GLY A 43 23.38 -5.67 35.23
N THR A 44 23.53 -5.14 34.01
CA THR A 44 24.26 -3.88 33.74
C THR A 44 23.44 -2.87 32.91
N PRO A 45 23.66 -1.55 33.08
CA PRO A 45 23.06 -0.52 32.24
C PRO A 45 23.34 -0.70 30.73
N GLU A 46 24.51 -1.21 30.38
CA GLU A 46 24.93 -1.47 29.00
C GLU A 46 24.11 -2.61 28.37
N GLU A 47 23.87 -3.69 29.10
CA GLU A 47 23.02 -4.81 28.64
C GLU A 47 21.57 -4.37 28.44
N ILE A 48 21.04 -3.57 29.39
CA ILE A 48 19.69 -2.99 29.27
C ILE A 48 19.61 -2.11 28.02
N GLN A 49 20.62 -1.26 27.79
CA GLN A 49 20.65 -0.39 26.62
C GLN A 49 20.75 -1.17 25.30
N ALA A 50 21.56 -2.22 25.26
CA ALA A 50 21.69 -3.08 24.10
C ALA A 50 20.37 -3.80 23.77
N GLU A 51 19.65 -4.27 24.79
CA GLU A 51 18.35 -4.92 24.61
C GLU A 51 17.27 -3.95 24.10
N ARG A 52 17.18 -2.75 24.68
CA ARG A 52 16.28 -1.70 24.19
C ARG A 52 16.55 -1.35 22.73
N LEU A 53 17.83 -1.21 22.37
CA LEU A 53 18.23 -0.95 20.99
C LEU A 53 17.84 -2.12 20.07
N ARG A 54 18.07 -3.36 20.50
CA ARG A 54 17.67 -4.56 19.76
C ARG A 54 16.17 -4.60 19.53
N PHE A 55 15.37 -4.32 20.56
CA PHE A 55 13.92 -4.25 20.48
C PHE A 55 13.47 -3.19 19.47
N VAL A 56 13.99 -1.96 19.55
CA VAL A 56 13.64 -0.87 18.62
C VAL A 56 14.00 -1.23 17.19
N ARG A 57 15.20 -1.79 16.96
CA ARG A 57 15.62 -2.21 15.63
C ARG A 57 14.73 -3.31 15.06
N ALA A 58 14.38 -4.30 15.88
CA ALA A 58 13.46 -5.36 15.49
C ALA A 58 12.05 -4.82 15.18
N MET A 59 11.53 -3.92 16.02
CA MET A 59 10.25 -3.25 15.83
C MET A 59 10.19 -2.52 14.48
N LEU A 60 11.25 -1.78 14.15
CA LEU A 60 11.35 -1.00 12.92
C LEU A 60 11.74 -1.82 11.68
N GLY A 61 12.23 -3.05 11.85
CA GLY A 61 12.88 -3.78 10.75
C GLY A 61 14.18 -3.12 10.30
N ALA A 62 14.81 -2.36 11.20
CA ALA A 62 15.98 -1.54 10.89
C ALA A 62 17.27 -2.38 10.87
N GLY A 63 18.01 -2.31 9.77
CA GLY A 63 19.35 -2.85 9.67
C GLY A 63 20.41 -2.01 10.41
N PRO A 64 21.62 -2.55 10.60
CA PRO A 64 22.69 -1.87 11.33
C PRO A 64 23.22 -0.59 10.68
N GLU A 65 22.98 -0.42 9.39
CA GLU A 65 23.36 0.74 8.57
C GLU A 65 22.57 2.01 8.89
N LEU A 66 21.40 1.88 9.53
CA LEU A 66 20.57 3.03 9.89
C LEU A 66 21.13 3.78 11.11
N PRO A 67 20.96 5.11 11.19
CA PRO A 67 21.56 5.96 12.23
C PRO A 67 20.81 5.84 13.57
N ILE A 68 20.71 4.63 14.13
CA ILE A 68 20.03 4.34 15.40
C ILE A 68 21.04 3.65 16.32
N GLN A 69 21.64 4.42 17.23
CA GLN A 69 22.58 3.92 18.25
C GLN A 69 21.93 3.80 19.63
N ARG A 70 20.78 4.43 19.81
CA ARG A 70 19.87 4.28 20.96
C ARG A 70 18.42 4.50 20.54
N PRO A 71 17.42 4.04 21.31
CA PRO A 71 16.01 4.27 21.00
C PRO A 71 15.67 5.73 20.67
N ALA A 72 16.16 6.70 21.45
CA ALA A 72 15.90 8.13 21.22
C ALA A 72 16.37 8.66 19.84
N ASP A 73 17.30 7.98 19.17
CA ASP A 73 17.79 8.39 17.85
C ASP A 73 16.73 8.24 16.76
N VAL A 74 15.71 7.39 16.97
CA VAL A 74 14.56 7.26 16.05
C VAL A 74 13.87 8.60 15.85
N LEU A 75 13.62 9.33 16.94
CA LEU A 75 12.95 10.63 16.89
C LEU A 75 13.88 11.75 16.40
N ARG A 76 15.18 11.64 16.67
CA ARG A 76 16.18 12.64 16.26
C ARG A 76 16.50 12.57 14.77
N ASN A 77 16.52 11.36 14.23
CA ASN A 77 16.86 11.08 12.85
C ASN A 77 15.62 10.74 12.01
N TRP A 78 14.42 11.14 12.48
CA TRP A 78 13.13 10.78 11.88
C TRP A 78 13.13 10.93 10.35
N ASP A 79 13.46 12.12 9.86
CA ASP A 79 13.43 12.44 8.42
C ASP A 79 14.34 11.52 7.59
N ALA A 80 15.49 11.11 8.14
CA ALA A 80 16.42 10.18 7.49
C ALA A 80 15.92 8.73 7.50
N LEU A 81 14.98 8.41 8.39
CA LEU A 81 14.40 7.09 8.57
C LEU A 81 13.09 6.91 7.80
N VAL A 82 12.38 8.00 7.43
CA VAL A 82 11.06 7.93 6.80
C VAL A 82 11.07 7.05 5.54
N THR A 83 11.90 7.38 4.55
CA THR A 83 11.90 6.65 3.28
C THR A 83 12.43 5.21 3.43
N PRO A 84 13.60 4.97 4.06
CA PRO A 84 14.16 3.61 4.14
C PRO A 84 13.27 2.62 4.92
N LEU A 85 12.49 3.12 5.88
CA LEU A 85 11.60 2.30 6.70
C LEU A 85 10.12 2.43 6.28
N VAL A 86 9.83 3.17 5.21
CA VAL A 86 8.47 3.37 4.68
C VAL A 86 7.53 3.95 5.76
N LEU A 87 8.02 4.87 6.59
CA LEU A 87 7.25 5.45 7.71
C LEU A 87 6.16 6.42 7.24
N ASP A 88 6.18 6.83 5.99
CA ASP A 88 5.12 7.60 5.33
C ASP A 88 4.18 6.72 4.48
N GLY A 89 4.32 5.39 4.58
CA GLY A 89 3.48 4.45 3.86
C GLY A 89 3.75 4.37 2.34
N ALA A 90 4.84 4.95 1.84
CA ALA A 90 5.22 4.88 0.44
C ALA A 90 6.59 4.22 0.28
N ALA A 91 6.63 2.96 -0.19
CA ALA A 91 7.92 2.33 -0.46
C ALA A 91 8.54 2.92 -1.72
N VAL A 92 9.82 3.24 -1.64
CA VAL A 92 10.61 3.76 -2.76
C VAL A 92 11.99 3.13 -2.72
N ASN A 93 12.30 2.31 -3.72
CA ASN A 93 13.64 1.79 -3.90
C ASN A 93 14.60 2.93 -4.29
N PRO A 94 15.80 3.01 -3.69
CA PRO A 94 16.75 4.09 -4.00
C PRO A 94 17.31 4.03 -5.43
N ASP A 95 17.23 2.90 -6.14
CA ASP A 95 17.73 2.73 -7.50
C ASP A 95 16.65 3.09 -8.55
N PRO A 96 16.77 4.25 -9.25
CA PRO A 96 15.78 4.68 -10.23
C PRO A 96 15.73 3.80 -11.49
N GLU A 97 16.84 3.17 -11.87
CA GLU A 97 16.90 2.29 -13.05
C GLU A 97 16.17 0.98 -12.75
N TRP A 98 16.43 0.40 -11.57
CA TRP A 98 15.69 -0.75 -11.08
C TRP A 98 14.18 -0.45 -11.03
N ARG A 99 13.79 0.70 -10.48
CA ARG A 99 12.38 1.10 -10.42
C ARG A 99 11.74 1.19 -11.80
N ALA A 100 12.42 1.83 -12.75
CA ALA A 100 11.92 1.93 -14.12
C ALA A 100 11.73 0.56 -14.78
N ALA A 101 12.69 -0.36 -14.56
CA ALA A 101 12.60 -1.74 -15.04
C ALA A 101 11.40 -2.47 -14.41
N MET A 102 11.26 -2.43 -13.08
CA MET A 102 10.19 -3.13 -12.38
C MET A 102 8.80 -2.59 -12.72
N ARG A 103 8.62 -1.27 -12.84
CA ARG A 103 7.36 -0.68 -13.33
C ARG A 103 6.94 -1.22 -14.70
N LYS A 104 7.91 -1.35 -15.62
CA LYS A 104 7.65 -1.94 -16.94
C LYS A 104 7.21 -3.40 -16.83
N VAL A 105 7.85 -4.17 -15.95
CA VAL A 105 7.44 -5.54 -15.65
C VAL A 105 6.01 -5.55 -15.07
N TYR A 106 5.60 -4.60 -14.22
CA TYR A 106 4.23 -4.56 -13.62
C TYR A 106 3.20 -4.45 -14.68
N LYS A 107 3.41 -3.41 -15.47
CA LYS A 107 2.48 -3.01 -16.48
C LYS A 107 2.33 -4.13 -17.48
N SER A 108 3.45 -4.73 -17.87
CA SER A 108 3.43 -5.90 -18.75
C SER A 108 2.70 -7.08 -18.14
N ALA A 109 2.94 -7.42 -16.87
CA ALA A 109 2.31 -8.55 -16.21
C ALA A 109 0.78 -8.37 -16.08
N ILE A 110 0.33 -7.19 -15.63
CA ILE A 110 -1.10 -6.88 -15.54
C ILE A 110 -1.75 -6.93 -16.91
N LEU A 111 -1.16 -6.25 -17.91
CA LEU A 111 -1.73 -6.20 -19.26
C LEU A 111 -1.74 -7.58 -19.95
N GLN A 112 -0.72 -8.42 -19.72
CA GLN A 112 -0.74 -9.82 -20.18
C GLN A 112 -1.84 -10.62 -19.49
N GLY A 113 -2.05 -10.38 -18.19
CA GLY A 113 -3.13 -11.01 -17.44
C GLY A 113 -4.51 -10.61 -17.98
N LEU A 114 -4.73 -9.31 -18.15
CA LEU A 114 -5.96 -8.74 -18.68
C LEU A 114 -6.18 -9.17 -20.14
N GLY A 115 -5.12 -9.27 -20.94
CA GLY A 115 -5.19 -9.71 -22.34
C GLY A 115 -5.71 -11.14 -22.55
N ARG A 116 -5.86 -11.93 -21.48
CA ARG A 116 -6.57 -13.22 -21.51
C ARG A 116 -8.09 -13.10 -21.39
N LEU A 117 -8.58 -11.90 -21.05
CA LEU A 117 -9.97 -11.56 -20.85
C LEU A 117 -10.49 -10.70 -22.01
N GLU A 118 -11.78 -10.82 -22.32
CA GLU A 118 -12.43 -9.95 -23.30
C GLU A 118 -12.53 -8.52 -22.77
N CYS A 119 -12.03 -7.55 -23.55
CA CYS A 119 -12.14 -6.12 -23.24
C CYS A 119 -13.39 -5.56 -23.95
N PRO A 120 -14.42 -5.08 -23.24
CA PRO A 120 -15.69 -4.65 -23.85
C PRO A 120 -15.55 -3.50 -24.87
N ASP A 121 -14.49 -2.71 -24.77
CA ASP A 121 -14.17 -1.56 -25.61
C ASP A 121 -12.88 -1.76 -26.44
N GLY A 122 -12.41 -3.01 -26.55
CA GLY A 122 -11.37 -3.41 -27.49
C GLY A 122 -10.02 -3.69 -26.86
N GLN A 123 -9.38 -2.70 -26.21
CA GLN A 123 -8.02 -2.87 -25.71
C GLN A 123 -7.87 -2.44 -24.24
N TRP A 124 -7.30 -3.35 -23.45
CA TRP A 124 -6.90 -3.08 -22.08
C TRP A 124 -5.81 -2.01 -22.00
N ALA A 125 -6.05 -1.00 -21.18
CA ALA A 125 -5.07 -0.02 -20.75
C ALA A 125 -5.19 0.17 -19.22
N LEU A 126 -4.09 0.55 -18.57
CA LEU A 126 -4.13 0.86 -17.14
C LEU A 126 -4.83 2.21 -16.89
N PRO A 127 -5.42 2.41 -15.69
CA PRO A 127 -5.93 3.70 -15.26
C PRO A 127 -4.81 4.76 -15.22
N VAL A 128 -5.07 5.96 -15.76
CA VAL A 128 -4.06 7.03 -15.85
C VAL A 128 -3.61 7.55 -14.48
N ASP A 129 -4.52 7.59 -13.51
CA ASP A 129 -4.27 7.93 -12.12
C ASP A 129 -3.41 6.87 -11.41
N PHE A 130 -3.65 5.58 -11.68
CA PHE A 130 -2.78 4.50 -11.20
C PHE A 130 -1.36 4.63 -11.77
N GLU A 131 -1.24 4.87 -13.09
CA GLU A 131 0.07 5.08 -13.72
C GLU A 131 0.82 6.29 -13.13
N ALA A 132 0.11 7.37 -12.82
CA ALA A 132 0.71 8.53 -12.17
C ALA A 132 1.30 8.17 -10.80
N VAL A 133 0.54 7.47 -9.94
CA VAL A 133 1.02 7.04 -8.62
C VAL A 133 2.16 6.02 -8.73
N MET A 134 2.05 5.04 -9.62
CA MET A 134 3.08 4.03 -9.85
C MET A 134 4.41 4.65 -10.28
N ASN A 135 4.42 5.83 -10.92
CA ASN A 135 5.67 6.52 -11.27
C ASN A 135 6.38 7.13 -10.06
N GLU A 136 5.64 7.47 -9.00
CA GLU A 136 6.18 8.14 -7.81
C GLU A 136 6.65 7.14 -6.75
N VAL A 137 5.91 6.03 -6.56
CA VAL A 137 6.14 5.07 -5.47
C VAL A 137 6.09 3.64 -5.99
N ASP A 138 6.68 2.71 -5.24
CA ASP A 138 6.79 1.30 -5.62
C ASP A 138 5.75 0.41 -4.93
N SER A 139 5.23 0.83 -3.76
CA SER A 139 4.08 0.25 -3.06
C SER A 139 3.39 1.32 -2.20
N LEU A 140 2.18 1.03 -1.70
CA LEU A 140 1.44 1.86 -0.76
C LEU A 140 0.93 1.04 0.42
N GLU A 141 1.40 1.40 1.61
CA GLU A 141 1.17 0.71 2.88
C GLU A 141 0.51 1.64 3.89
N GLY A 142 -0.40 1.11 4.70
CA GLY A 142 -1.04 1.82 5.80
C GLY A 142 -0.08 2.10 6.97
N PRO A 143 -0.57 2.71 8.06
CA PRO A 143 0.24 3.01 9.23
C PRO A 143 0.65 1.71 9.92
N GLY A 144 1.74 1.80 10.70
CA GLY A 144 2.34 0.67 11.39
C GLY A 144 3.81 0.49 11.04
N TRP A 145 4.55 -0.07 11.99
CA TRP A 145 5.97 -0.42 11.83
C TRP A 145 6.12 -1.85 11.30
N TRP A 146 7.29 -2.15 10.73
CA TRP A 146 7.61 -3.43 10.09
C TRP A 146 7.06 -4.66 10.84
N ALA A 147 7.35 -4.78 12.15
CA ALA A 147 6.92 -5.93 12.94
C ALA A 147 5.40 -6.05 13.17
N SER A 148 4.63 -4.97 13.01
CA SER A 148 3.17 -4.95 13.22
C SER A 148 2.36 -4.82 11.94
N ARG A 149 3.01 -4.53 10.79
CA ARG A 149 2.30 -4.37 9.50
C ARG A 149 1.46 -5.60 9.15
N ASN A 150 2.00 -6.81 9.36
CA ASN A 150 1.29 -8.07 9.06
C ASN A 150 0.09 -8.34 9.98
N LEU A 151 -0.01 -7.63 11.11
CA LEU A 151 -1.00 -7.90 12.16
C LEU A 151 -2.22 -6.98 12.09
N GLY A 152 -2.19 -5.91 11.28
CA GLY A 152 -3.27 -4.94 11.27
C GLY A 152 -3.20 -3.86 10.20
N SER A 153 -2.09 -3.72 9.47
CA SER A 153 -2.00 -2.70 8.43
C SER A 153 -2.71 -3.15 7.15
N HIS A 154 -3.17 -2.17 6.39
CA HIS A 154 -3.75 -2.38 5.08
C HIS A 154 -2.68 -2.05 4.04
N ILE A 155 -2.40 -2.96 3.11
CA ILE A 155 -1.59 -2.65 1.95
C ILE A 155 -2.55 -2.30 0.82
N PHE A 156 -2.59 -1.02 0.42
CA PHE A 156 -3.44 -0.55 -0.67
C PHE A 156 -2.99 -1.09 -1.99
N TRP A 157 -1.67 -1.04 -2.18
CA TRP A 157 -1.03 -1.50 -3.37
C TRP A 157 0.28 -2.16 -2.99
N GLU A 158 0.33 -3.48 -3.18
CA GLU A 158 1.48 -4.31 -2.83
C GLU A 158 2.69 -4.07 -3.72
N GLY A 159 2.49 -3.46 -4.89
CA GLY A 159 3.61 -2.93 -5.64
C GLY A 159 4.56 -3.96 -6.21
N TRP A 160 5.84 -3.56 -6.24
CA TRP A 160 6.99 -4.42 -6.47
C TRP A 160 7.87 -4.46 -5.24
N GLY A 161 8.16 -5.65 -4.76
CA GLY A 161 9.11 -5.79 -3.67
C GLY A 161 8.98 -7.11 -2.95
N GLU A 162 9.73 -7.20 -1.88
CA GLU A 162 9.69 -8.30 -0.93
C GLU A 162 8.62 -7.98 0.12
N ASN A 163 7.35 -8.26 -0.18
CA ASN A 163 6.32 -8.21 0.87
C ASN A 163 6.48 -9.46 1.74
N PHE A 164 6.80 -9.23 3.02
CA PHE A 164 6.89 -10.28 4.03
C PHE A 164 7.83 -11.44 3.64
N GLY A 165 8.98 -11.12 3.03
CA GLY A 165 9.98 -12.14 2.64
C GLY A 165 9.64 -12.88 1.34
N ARG A 166 8.71 -12.36 0.51
CA ARG A 166 8.38 -12.93 -0.80
C ARG A 166 8.53 -11.89 -1.90
N MET A 167 9.47 -12.13 -2.82
CA MET A 167 9.53 -11.37 -4.07
C MET A 167 8.26 -11.58 -4.90
N GLU A 168 7.65 -10.47 -5.31
CA GLU A 168 6.63 -10.51 -6.37
C GLU A 168 7.25 -10.93 -7.71
N THR A 169 6.53 -11.79 -8.43
CA THR A 169 6.95 -12.28 -9.75
C THR A 169 5.90 -11.90 -10.79
N PRO A 170 6.26 -11.79 -12.09
CA PRO A 170 5.29 -11.52 -13.15
C PRO A 170 4.11 -12.50 -13.14
N ARG A 171 4.37 -13.77 -12.81
CA ARG A 171 3.34 -14.81 -12.68
C ARG A 171 2.36 -14.52 -11.54
N ARG A 172 2.86 -14.16 -10.35
CA ARG A 172 1.99 -13.82 -9.20
C ARG A 172 1.12 -12.60 -9.48
N ILE A 173 1.67 -11.59 -10.16
CA ILE A 173 0.90 -10.42 -10.58
C ILE A 173 -0.18 -10.81 -11.57
N GLN A 174 0.12 -11.70 -12.51
CA GLN A 174 -0.88 -12.24 -13.43
C GLN A 174 -1.96 -13.06 -12.73
N GLU A 175 -1.64 -13.79 -11.66
CA GLU A 175 -2.60 -14.57 -10.86
C GLU A 175 -3.56 -13.68 -10.06
N ARG A 176 -3.19 -12.41 -9.82
CA ARG A 176 -4.06 -11.40 -9.20
C ARG A 176 -5.06 -10.78 -10.18
N VAL A 177 -4.84 -10.94 -11.47
CA VAL A 177 -5.81 -10.55 -12.50
C VAL A 177 -6.96 -11.54 -12.53
N LYS A 178 -8.18 -11.01 -12.53
CA LYS A 178 -9.41 -11.80 -12.45
C LYS A 178 -10.43 -11.34 -13.47
N ASP A 179 -11.19 -12.30 -13.96
CA ASP A 179 -12.39 -12.00 -14.74
C ASP A 179 -13.48 -11.37 -13.87
N GLY A 180 -14.50 -10.82 -14.52
CA GLY A 180 -15.60 -10.16 -13.81
C GLY A 180 -16.35 -11.06 -12.84
N GLN A 181 -16.51 -12.34 -13.15
CA GLN A 181 -17.25 -13.27 -12.29
C GLN A 181 -16.47 -13.56 -11.00
N ALA A 182 -15.16 -13.79 -11.11
CA ALA A 182 -14.29 -13.96 -9.96
C ALA A 182 -14.24 -12.70 -9.09
N ILE A 183 -14.26 -11.50 -9.69
CA ILE A 183 -14.34 -10.23 -8.93
C ILE A 183 -15.68 -10.12 -8.19
N ILE A 184 -16.80 -10.43 -8.84
CA ILE A 184 -18.14 -10.41 -8.22
C ILE A 184 -18.20 -11.39 -7.04
N GLN A 185 -17.60 -12.57 -7.17
CA GLN A 185 -17.54 -13.56 -6.08
C GLN A 185 -16.70 -13.07 -4.89
N LEU A 186 -15.63 -12.33 -5.14
CA LEU A 186 -14.79 -11.73 -4.09
C LEU A 186 -15.44 -10.51 -3.43
N VAL A 187 -16.20 -9.73 -4.22
CA VAL A 187 -16.82 -8.48 -3.80
C VAL A 187 -18.34 -8.64 -3.86
N ASN A 188 -18.89 -9.18 -2.76
CA ASN A 188 -20.33 -9.34 -2.61
C ASN A 188 -21.06 -8.02 -2.89
N GLN A 189 -22.20 -8.07 -3.58
CA GLN A 189 -23.09 -6.95 -3.94
C GLN A 189 -22.59 -6.02 -5.06
N LEU A 190 -21.39 -6.22 -5.62
CA LEU A 190 -20.92 -5.39 -6.73
C LEU A 190 -21.80 -5.56 -7.99
N ASP A 191 -22.25 -6.79 -8.24
CA ASP A 191 -23.10 -7.17 -9.36
C ASP A 191 -24.50 -6.57 -9.31
N HIS A 192 -24.98 -6.11 -8.16
CA HIS A 192 -26.28 -5.47 -8.07
C HIS A 192 -26.34 -4.17 -8.89
N ASN A 193 -25.21 -3.46 -9.00
CA ASN A 193 -25.15 -2.12 -9.58
C ASN A 193 -24.22 -2.01 -10.80
N TYR A 194 -23.30 -2.97 -10.99
CA TYR A 194 -22.27 -2.88 -12.02
C TYR A 194 -22.18 -4.15 -12.86
N ASP A 195 -21.94 -3.96 -14.15
CA ASP A 195 -21.32 -4.98 -14.99
C ASP A 195 -19.80 -4.87 -14.82
N VAL A 196 -19.13 -6.01 -14.71
CA VAL A 196 -17.68 -6.09 -14.50
C VAL A 196 -17.07 -6.94 -15.60
N ALA A 197 -16.05 -6.40 -16.28
CA ALA A 197 -15.34 -7.14 -17.33
C ALA A 197 -14.13 -7.89 -16.76
N GLY A 198 -13.41 -7.24 -15.85
CA GLY A 198 -12.22 -7.80 -15.24
C GLY A 198 -11.49 -6.74 -14.43
N GLY A 199 -10.33 -7.10 -13.90
CA GLY A 199 -9.56 -6.24 -13.03
C GLY A 199 -8.47 -7.01 -12.30
N TRP A 200 -7.88 -6.41 -11.28
CA TRP A 200 -6.88 -7.10 -10.47
C TRP A 200 -6.88 -6.61 -9.02
N GLU A 201 -6.42 -7.48 -8.12
CA GLU A 201 -6.18 -7.12 -6.73
C GLU A 201 -4.95 -6.22 -6.64
N LEU A 202 -5.10 -5.04 -6.04
CA LEU A 202 -4.03 -4.07 -5.77
C LEU A 202 -3.28 -4.40 -4.49
N GLY A 203 -4.00 -4.81 -3.45
CA GLY A 203 -3.42 -5.19 -2.17
C GLY A 203 -4.49 -5.68 -1.21
N CYS A 204 -4.05 -6.10 -0.02
CA CYS A 204 -4.92 -6.66 1.01
C CYS A 204 -4.58 -6.14 2.41
N GLY A 205 -5.49 -6.35 3.35
CA GLY A 205 -5.32 -6.07 4.77
C GLY A 205 -6.24 -6.97 5.60
N VAL A 206 -6.25 -6.76 6.91
CA VAL A 206 -7.16 -7.49 7.81
C VAL A 206 -8.61 -7.24 7.40
N ASP A 207 -9.28 -8.30 6.95
CA ASP A 207 -10.64 -8.27 6.41
C ASP A 207 -10.86 -7.30 5.24
N ALA A 208 -9.80 -6.95 4.50
CA ALA A 208 -9.87 -5.98 3.42
C ALA A 208 -9.16 -6.45 2.14
N VAL A 209 -9.79 -6.21 0.99
CA VAL A 209 -9.17 -6.38 -0.34
C VAL A 209 -9.40 -5.12 -1.15
N PHE A 210 -8.34 -4.62 -1.77
CA PHE A 210 -8.37 -3.47 -2.67
C PHE A 210 -8.22 -3.96 -4.11
N LEU A 211 -9.11 -3.53 -5.01
CA LEU A 211 -9.10 -3.93 -6.41
C LEU A 211 -9.19 -2.72 -7.34
N ALA A 212 -8.53 -2.81 -8.49
CA ALA A 212 -8.85 -2.00 -9.66
C ALA A 212 -9.77 -2.82 -10.57
N VAL A 213 -10.94 -2.29 -10.90
CA VAL A 213 -12.02 -3.02 -11.56
C VAL A 213 -12.51 -2.24 -12.77
N TYR A 214 -12.49 -2.87 -13.94
CA TYR A 214 -13.08 -2.33 -15.16
C TYR A 214 -14.55 -2.68 -15.21
N SER A 215 -15.38 -1.65 -15.11
CA SER A 215 -16.81 -1.81 -14.88
C SER A 215 -17.62 -0.75 -15.59
N ARG A 216 -18.94 -0.97 -15.70
CA ARG A 216 -19.91 0.06 -16.02
C ARG A 216 -21.14 -0.06 -15.10
N PRO A 217 -21.81 1.05 -14.76
CA PRO A 217 -23.09 0.97 -14.07
C PRO A 217 -24.14 0.24 -14.92
N LYS A 218 -24.97 -0.61 -14.30
CA LYS A 218 -26.13 -1.28 -14.95
C LYS A 218 -27.27 -0.32 -15.25
N ALA A 219 -27.39 0.77 -14.48
CA ALA A 219 -28.43 1.78 -14.62
C ALA A 219 -27.86 3.20 -14.47
N GLY A 220 -28.52 4.18 -15.09
CA GLY A 220 -28.13 5.60 -15.07
C GLY A 220 -27.63 6.14 -16.42
N GLU A 221 -27.41 7.46 -16.49
CA GLU A 221 -27.15 8.21 -17.73
C GLU A 221 -25.77 7.96 -18.38
N ARG A 222 -24.83 7.33 -17.66
CA ARG A 222 -23.47 7.05 -18.17
C ARG A 222 -23.07 5.60 -17.91
N GLN A 223 -23.59 4.70 -18.75
CA GLN A 223 -23.21 3.28 -18.80
C GLN A 223 -21.87 3.06 -19.51
N VAL A 224 -20.87 3.90 -19.20
CA VAL A 224 -19.56 3.88 -19.85
C VAL A 224 -18.61 3.00 -19.06
N TRP A 225 -17.94 2.10 -19.78
CA TRP A 225 -16.85 1.30 -19.24
C TRP A 225 -15.71 2.20 -18.75
N SER A 226 -15.27 1.94 -17.53
CA SER A 226 -14.26 2.76 -16.86
C SER A 226 -13.63 1.98 -15.71
N TRP A 227 -12.39 2.33 -15.41
CA TRP A 227 -11.73 1.87 -14.20
C TRP A 227 -12.37 2.47 -12.96
N ARG A 228 -12.54 1.63 -11.95
CA ARG A 228 -12.97 2.00 -10.59
C ARG A 228 -12.09 1.28 -9.59
N TYR A 229 -12.00 1.84 -8.41
CA TYR A 229 -11.28 1.22 -7.30
C TYR A 229 -12.28 0.75 -6.28
N VAL A 230 -12.10 -0.47 -5.80
CA VAL A 230 -13.03 -1.11 -4.87
C VAL A 230 -12.28 -1.51 -3.62
N ALA A 231 -12.76 -1.05 -2.47
CA ALA A 231 -12.35 -1.55 -1.17
C ALA A 231 -13.47 -2.47 -0.64
N SER A 232 -13.21 -3.77 -0.61
CA SER A 232 -14.08 -4.76 0.05
C SER A 232 -13.62 -4.90 1.49
N LEU A 233 -14.46 -4.53 2.47
CA LEU A 233 -14.09 -4.42 3.90
C LEU A 233 -14.80 -5.50 4.73
N GLY A 234 -14.79 -6.74 4.24
CA GLY A 234 -15.41 -7.89 4.91
C GLY A 234 -16.87 -7.62 5.26
N ARG A 235 -17.20 -7.65 6.56
CA ARG A 235 -18.58 -7.44 7.05
C ARG A 235 -19.04 -5.99 7.01
N VAL A 236 -18.13 -5.02 6.87
CA VAL A 236 -18.46 -3.58 6.83
C VAL A 236 -19.07 -3.19 5.47
N GLY A 237 -18.83 -4.00 4.44
CA GLY A 237 -19.38 -3.81 3.10
C GLY A 237 -18.33 -3.29 2.10
N ILE A 238 -18.79 -2.69 1.02
CA ILE A 238 -17.96 -2.27 -0.11
C ILE A 238 -17.94 -0.75 -0.26
N LYS A 239 -16.79 -0.21 -0.67
CA LYS A 239 -16.65 1.18 -1.12
C LYS A 239 -16.11 1.19 -2.54
N ILE A 240 -16.74 1.99 -3.39
CA ILE A 240 -16.39 2.11 -4.81
C ILE A 240 -15.98 3.56 -5.08
N PHE A 241 -14.82 3.74 -5.69
CA PHE A 241 -14.22 5.03 -6.01
C PHE A 241 -14.04 5.14 -7.52
N LYS A 242 -14.16 6.37 -8.03
CA LYS A 242 -13.98 6.66 -9.46
C LYS A 242 -12.51 6.71 -9.87
N ASP A 243 -11.63 6.96 -8.91
CA ASP A 243 -10.21 7.16 -9.11
C ASP A 243 -9.44 6.81 -7.82
N LEU A 244 -8.13 6.62 -7.96
CA LEU A 244 -7.21 6.26 -6.90
C LEU A 244 -7.07 7.38 -5.87
N GLY A 245 -7.14 8.65 -6.31
CA GLY A 245 -7.10 9.79 -5.40
C GLY A 245 -8.21 9.74 -4.36
N GLY A 246 -9.42 9.36 -4.77
CA GLY A 246 -10.57 9.15 -3.88
C GLY A 246 -10.36 8.02 -2.87
N VAL A 247 -9.64 6.95 -3.24
CA VAL A 247 -9.26 5.88 -2.29
C VAL A 247 -8.33 6.43 -1.22
N LEU A 248 -7.28 7.14 -1.64
CA LEU A 248 -6.25 7.70 -0.75
C LEU A 248 -6.85 8.77 0.18
N ASP A 249 -7.75 9.61 -0.33
CA ASP A 249 -8.50 10.59 0.47
C ASP A 249 -9.45 9.93 1.47
N TRP A 250 -10.15 8.88 1.05
CA TRP A 250 -11.03 8.13 1.95
C TRP A 250 -10.26 7.49 3.09
N TYR A 251 -9.09 6.90 2.81
CA TYR A 251 -8.31 6.23 3.84
C TYR A 251 -7.95 7.18 4.97
N LYS A 252 -7.36 8.34 4.66
CA LYS A 252 -6.98 9.38 5.64
C LYS A 252 -8.11 9.81 6.57
N LYS A 253 -9.36 9.76 6.10
CA LYS A 253 -10.51 10.30 6.82
C LYS A 253 -11.17 9.28 7.74
N TYR A 254 -11.10 8.00 7.41
CA TYR A 254 -11.91 6.96 8.04
C TYR A 254 -11.09 5.81 8.63
N ARG A 255 -9.76 5.88 8.54
CA ARG A 255 -8.81 4.90 9.05
C ARG A 255 -7.58 5.61 9.58
#